data_AF-A0A6P1IFN7-F1
#
_entry.id   AF-A0A6P1IFN7-F1
#
_cell.length_a   1.000
_cell.length_b   1.000
_cell.length_c   1.000
_cell.angle_alpha   90.00
_cell.angle_beta   90.00
_cell.angle_gamma   90.00
#
_symmetry.space_group_name_H-M   'P 1'
#
loop_
_entity.id
_entity.type
_entity.pdbx_description
1 polymer ?
#
loop_
_entity_poly.entity_id
_entity_poly.type
_entity_poly.pdbx_seq_one_letter_code
_entity_poly.pdbx_strand_id
1 'polypeptide(L)' 'MKFRQIDVSLPAHGHAVLSIPTPLTRELLQSLEQSLSGTLERLRRSLSVDAMDPGLIEYASWLPHRRD' A
#
# COMPACT_ATOMS: atom_id res chain seq x y z
N MET A 1 -6.36 17.89 14.68
CA MET A 1 -5.37 17.03 14.00
C MET A 1 -5.32 17.41 12.53
N LYS A 2 -4.14 17.55 11.93
CA LYS A 2 -4.00 17.82 10.49
C LYS A 2 -3.74 16.49 9.76
N PHE A 3 -4.23 16.38 8.53
CA PHE A 3 -4.00 15.20 7.69
C PHE A 3 -3.40 15.66 6.36
N ARG A 4 -2.40 14.93 5.88
CA ARG A 4 -1.89 15.04 4.52
C ARG A 4 -2.67 14.05 3.66
N GLN A 5 -3.27 14.53 2.58
CA GLN A 5 -3.97 13.68 1.64
C GLN A 5 -3.05 13.31 0.48
N ILE A 6 -3.14 12.07 0.03
CA ILE A 6 -2.52 11.56 -1.18
C ILE A 6 -3.65 11.02 -2.05
N ASP A 7 -3.88 11.68 -3.18
CA ASP A 7 -4.82 11.22 -4.20
C ASP A 7 -4.15 10.20 -5.10
N VAL A 8 -4.74 9.01 -5.18
CA VAL A 8 -4.31 7.91 -6.03
C VAL A 8 -5.35 7.73 -7.12
N SER A 9 -4.99 8.07 -8.36
CA SER A 9 -5.85 7.81 -9.52
C SER A 9 -5.85 6.31 -9.83
N LEU A 10 -7.03 5.71 -9.79
CA LEU A 10 -7.25 4.30 -10.10
C LEU A 10 -7.90 4.19 -11.48
N PRO A 11 -7.23 3.57 -12.47
CA PRO A 11 -7.83 3.31 -13.78
C PRO A 11 -9.17 2.59 -13.61
N ALA A 12 -10.20 3.03 -14.33
CA ALA A 12 -11.58 2.50 -14.28
C ALA A 12 -12.37 2.67 -12.97
N HIS A 13 -11.76 3.15 -11.87
CA HIS A 13 -12.43 3.26 -10.56
C HIS A 13 -12.40 4.66 -9.92
N GLY A 14 -11.79 5.65 -10.58
CA GLY A 14 -11.81 7.05 -10.15
C GLY A 14 -10.60 7.41 -9.30
N HIS A 15 -10.80 8.11 -8.19
CA HIS A 15 -9.72 8.54 -7.28
C HIS A 15 -9.92 7.94 -5.89
N ALA A 16 -8.86 7.37 -5.33
CA ALA A 16 -8.78 6.96 -3.93
C ALA A 16 -7.98 7.98 -3.13
N VAL A 17 -8.48 8.38 -1.96
CA VAL A 17 -7.81 9.35 -1.10
C VAL A 17 -7.21 8.64 0.10
N LEU A 18 -5.88 8.66 0.22
CA LEU A 18 -5.16 8.20 1.40
C LEU A 18 -4.90 9.39 2.33
N SER A 19 -5.53 9.39 3.51
CA SER A 19 -5.33 10.44 4.52
C SER A 19 -4.30 10.01 5.57
N ILE A 20 -3.21 10.75 5.67
CA ILE A 20 -2.07 10.47 6.53
C ILE A 20 -2.04 11.48 7.69
N PRO A 21 -2.08 11.07 8.96
CA PRO A 21 -1.99 11.98 10.11
C PRO A 21 -0.70 12.79 10.12
N THR A 22 -0.77 14.07 10.53
CA THR A 22 0.40 14.92 10.81
C THR A 22 0.32 15.54 12.20
N PRO A 23 1.35 15.36 13.06
CA PRO A 23 2.60 14.65 12.81
C PRO A 23 2.41 13.12 12.74
N LEU A 24 3.24 12.46 11.94
CA LEU A 24 3.25 11.00 11.88
C LEU A 24 4.04 10.46 13.07
N THR A 25 3.34 9.96 14.08
CA THR A 25 4.02 9.29 15.21
C THR A 25 4.46 7.89 14.81
N ARG A 26 5.40 7.32 15.57
CA ARG A 26 5.93 5.97 15.31
C ARG A 26 4.83 4.91 15.37
N GLU A 27 3.90 5.05 16.30
CA GLU A 27 2.79 4.12 16.51
C GLU A 27 1.81 4.17 15.34
N LEU A 28 1.50 5.37 14.85
CA LEU A 28 0.63 5.56 13.69
C LEU A 28 1.27 5.05 12.40
N LEU A 29 2.58 5.24 12.24
CA LEU A 29 3.33 4.67 11.12
C LEU A 29 3.30 3.14 11.16
N GLN A 30 3.59 2.53 12.30
CA GLN A 30 3.55 1.07 12.46
C GLN A 30 2.14 0.50 12.20
N SER A 31 1.10 1.19 12.69
CA SER A 31 -0.28 0.80 12.45
C SER A 31 -0.63 0.87 10.95
N LEU A 32 -0.18 1.92 10.25
CA LEU A 32 -0.36 2.06 8.81
C LEU A 32 0.36 0.96 8.04
N GLU A 33 1.61 0.65 8.38
CA GLU A 33 2.40 -0.42 7.75
C GLU A 33 1.72 -1.79 7.90
N GLN A 34 1.23 -2.11 9.10
CA GLN A 34 0.52 -3.36 9.37
C GLN A 34 -0.79 -3.44 8.58
N SER A 35 -1.57 -2.35 8.58
CA SER A 35 -2.86 -2.28 7.88
C SER A 35 -2.70 -2.41 6.37
N LEU A 36 -1.68 -1.75 5.79
CA LEU A 36 -1.35 -1.87 4.37
C LEU A 36 -0.93 -3.29 4.02
N SER A 37 0.00 -3.86 4.78
CA SER A 37 0.50 -5.23 4.55
C SER A 37 -0.63 -6.25 4.59
N GLY A 38 -1.50 -6.20 5.60
CA GLY A 38 -2.63 -7.12 5.75
C GLY A 38 -3.73 -6.91 4.70
N THR A 39 -3.92 -5.69 4.21
CA THR A 39 -4.89 -5.39 3.14
C THR A 39 -4.37 -5.88 1.79
N LEU A 40 -3.10 -5.62 1.47
CA LEU A 40 -2.47 -6.09 0.24
C LEU A 40 -2.34 -7.61 0.20
N GLU A 41 -2.03 -8.26 1.32
CA GLU A 41 -1.99 -9.72 1.38
C GLU A 41 -3.38 -10.36 1.20
N ARG A 42 -4.44 -9.75 1.76
CA ARG A 42 -5.82 -10.19 1.52
C ARG A 42 -6.22 -10.00 0.07
N LEU A 43 -5.89 -8.86 -0.53
CA LEU A 43 -6.11 -8.61 -1.95
C LEU A 43 -5.38 -9.66 -2.80
N ARG A 44 -4.09 -9.87 -2.55
CA ARG A 44 -3.27 -10.89 -3.24
C ARG A 44 -3.87 -12.29 -3.16
N ARG A 45 -4.35 -12.69 -1.98
CA ARG A 45 -5.05 -13.98 -1.79
C ARG A 45 -6.40 -14.04 -2.49
N SER A 46 -7.15 -12.94 -2.54
CA SER A 46 -8.42 -12.87 -3.28
C SER A 46 -8.22 -12.89 -4.80
N LEU A 47 -7.08 -12.37 -5.26
CA LEU A 47 -6.68 -12.33 -6.65
C LEU A 47 -5.95 -13.60 -7.10
N SER A 48 -5.99 -14.71 -6.35
CA SER A 48 -5.34 -15.98 -6.70
C SER A 48 -5.69 -16.45 -8.13
N VAL A 49 -4.91 -15.94 -9.07
CA VAL A 49 -4.73 -16.34 -10.45
C VAL A 49 -3.26 -16.70 -10.52
N ASP A 50 -3.00 -17.97 -10.81
CA ASP A 50 -1.71 -18.69 -10.84
C ASP A 50 -0.65 -18.16 -11.83
N ALA A 51 -0.81 -16.93 -12.33
CA ALA A 51 0.15 -16.33 -13.24
C ALA A 51 0.90 -15.22 -12.52
N MET A 52 2.22 -15.20 -12.69
CA MET A 52 3.12 -14.13 -12.26
C MET A 52 2.58 -12.78 -12.72
N ASP A 53 1.78 -12.14 -11.88
CA ASP A 53 1.06 -10.91 -12.17
C ASP A 53 2.09 -9.78 -12.36
N PRO A 54 2.05 -9.01 -13.45
CA PRO A 54 2.90 -7.84 -13.65
C PRO A 54 2.93 -6.89 -12.43
N GLY A 55 1.83 -6.79 -11.69
CA GLY A 55 1.76 -5.99 -10.47
C GLY A 55 2.65 -6.51 -9.33
N LEU A 56 2.95 -7.81 -9.28
CA LEU A 56 3.91 -8.37 -8.31
C LEU A 56 5.35 -7.97 -8.65
N ILE A 57 5.68 -7.88 -9.95
CA ILE A 57 7.01 -7.46 -10.42
C ILE A 57 7.24 -5.98 -10.07
N GLU A 58 6.25 -5.12 -10.33
CA GLU A 58 6.33 -3.71 -9.95
C GLU A 58 6.41 -3.53 -8.43
N TYR A 59 5.59 -4.24 -7.66
CA TYR A 59 5.63 -4.16 -6.20
C TYR A 59 6.98 -4.62 -5.63
N ALA A 60 7.54 -5.70 -6.15
CA ALA A 60 8.87 -6.17 -5.78
C ALA A 60 9.96 -5.14 -6.12
N SER A 61 9.79 -4.36 -7.19
CA SER A 61 10.73 -3.30 -7.58
C SER A 61 10.70 -2.09 -6.63
N TRP A 62 9.60 -1.87 -5.90
CA TRP A 62 9.45 -0.76 -4.96
C TRP A 62 9.89 -1.08 -3.54
N LEU A 63 10.00 -2.37 -3.20
CA LEU A 63 10.57 -2.78 -1.93
C LEU A 63 12.08 -2.49 -1.94
N PRO A 64 12.59 -1.70 -0.97
CA PRO A 64 14.03 -1.50 -0.87
C PRO A 64 14.65 -2.87 -0.66
N HIS A 65 15.58 -3.24 -1.56
CA HIS A 65 16.40 -4.42 -1.40
C HIS A 65 17.16 -4.24 -0.09
N ARG A 66 16.65 -4.84 1.00
CA ARG A 66 17.40 -4.93 2.24
C ARG A 66 18.59 -5.83 1.95
N ARG A 67 19.68 -5.19 1.53
CA ARG A 67 21.03 -5.77 1.60
C ARG A 67 21.28 -6.06 3.07
N ASP A 68 21.33 -7.36 3.40
CA ASP A 68 22.19 -7.85 4.47
C ASP A 68 23.64 -7.40 4.25
#